data_AF-A0A671MIE4-F1
#
_entry.id   AF-A0A671MIE4-F1
#
_cell.length_a   1.000
_cell.length_b   1.000
_cell.length_c   1.000
_cell.angle_alpha   90.00
_cell.angle_beta   90.00
_cell.angle_gamma   90.00
#
_symmetry.space_group_name_H-M   'P 1'
#
loop_
_entity.id
_entity.type
_entity.pdbx_description
1 polymer ?
#
loop_
_entity_poly.entity_id
_entity_poly.type
_entity_poly.pdbx_seq_one_letter_code
_entity_poly.pdbx_strand_id
1 'polypeptide(L)'
;QYKKLYSYTLNAMRFVTAVAEKEKEGGVLVERVSRELWKRKWRTHQDITQPASLTEAGLKAGLSDNVVEEILTLSISQPIRDKLKSVTQEALKHKCFDFPFIVCHVNGKAKVFFGSDRFELMAYFIGNYN
;
A
#
# COMPACT_ATOMS: atom_id res chain seq x y z
N GLN A 1 -13.06 -22.40 12.94
CA GLN A 1 -12.21 -22.06 11.77
C GLN A 1 -12.34 -20.60 11.28
N TYR A 2 -13.23 -19.76 11.83
CA TYR A 2 -13.44 -18.38 11.36
C TYR A 2 -12.43 -17.32 11.88
N LYS A 3 -11.57 -17.65 12.84
CA LYS A 3 -10.57 -16.72 13.40
C LYS A 3 -9.38 -16.41 12.48
N LYS A 4 -9.22 -17.11 11.35
CA LYS A 4 -8.10 -16.89 10.42
C LYS A 4 -8.34 -15.75 9.42
N LEU A 5 -9.57 -15.24 9.27
CA LEU A 5 -9.90 -14.22 8.27
C LEU A 5 -9.57 -12.77 8.70
N TYR A 6 -9.53 -12.49 10.00
CA TYR A 6 -8.99 -11.22 10.53
C TYR A 6 -7.46 -11.28 10.62
N SER A 7 -6.81 -11.57 9.49
CA SER A 7 -5.36 -11.51 9.37
C SER A 7 -4.92 -10.05 9.36
N TYR A 8 -4.30 -9.61 10.46
CA TYR A 8 -3.62 -8.31 10.59
C TYR A 8 -2.69 -8.08 9.40
N THR A 9 -2.77 -6.90 8.77
CA THR A 9 -1.95 -6.56 7.60
C THR A 9 -0.65 -5.84 7.97
N LEU A 10 -0.34 -5.69 9.26
CA LEU A 10 0.76 -4.85 9.75
C LEU A 10 2.11 -5.19 9.11
N ASN A 11 2.46 -6.48 9.03
CA ASN A 11 3.73 -6.92 8.41
C ASN A 11 3.74 -6.63 6.91
N ALA A 12 2.63 -6.89 6.21
CA ALA A 12 2.49 -6.56 4.79
C ALA A 12 2.60 -5.05 4.52
N MET A 13 1.97 -4.21 5.34
CA MET A 13 2.02 -2.75 5.16
C MET A 13 3.40 -2.16 5.47
N ARG A 14 4.12 -2.73 6.45
CA ARG A 14 5.54 -2.39 6.69
C ARG A 14 6.43 -2.83 5.53
N PHE A 15 6.18 -4.01 4.96
CA PHE A 15 6.88 -4.50 3.78
C PHE A 15 6.68 -3.57 2.58
N VAL A 16 5.43 -3.19 2.28
CA VAL A 16 5.12 -2.21 1.22
C VAL A 16 5.78 -0.85 1.49
N THR A 17 5.81 -0.40 2.75
CA THR A 17 6.50 0.85 3.12
C THR A 17 8.00 0.76 2.90
N ALA A 18 8.62 -0.38 3.20
CA ALA A 18 10.04 -0.62 2.92
C ALA A 18 10.34 -0.68 1.42
N VAL A 19 9.45 -1.25 0.60
CA VAL A 19 9.52 -1.18 -0.87
C VAL A 19 9.49 0.28 -1.32
N ALA A 20 8.53 1.07 -0.82
CA ALA A 20 8.37 2.48 -1.18
C ALA A 20 9.59 3.34 -0.80
N GLU A 21 10.22 3.06 0.34
CA GLU A 21 11.41 3.80 0.80
C GLU A 21 12.66 3.45 -0.03
N LYS A 22 12.74 2.22 -0.56
CA LYS A 22 13.84 1.80 -1.44
C LYS A 22 13.64 2.20 -2.89
N GLU A 23 12.40 2.28 -3.34
CA GLU A 23 12.07 2.67 -4.69
C GLU A 23 12.37 4.16 -4.91
N LYS A 24 13.27 4.44 -5.86
CA LYS A 24 13.73 5.82 -6.11
C LYS A 24 12.81 6.59 -7.06
N GLU A 25 12.08 5.90 -7.95
CA GLU A 25 11.33 6.55 -9.03
C GLU A 25 10.08 5.75 -9.44
N GLY A 26 8.95 6.44 -9.63
CA GLY A 26 7.80 5.94 -10.40
C GLY A 26 6.77 5.06 -9.67
N GLY A 27 7.07 4.48 -8.51
CA GLY A 27 6.11 3.69 -7.72
C GLY A 27 5.70 2.35 -8.35
N VAL A 28 6.43 1.89 -9.36
CA VAL A 28 6.19 0.64 -10.10
C VAL A 28 6.38 -0.58 -9.20
N LEU A 29 7.39 -0.59 -8.34
CA LEU A 29 7.63 -1.72 -7.43
C LEU A 29 6.55 -1.77 -6.35
N VAL A 30 6.18 -0.61 -5.78
CA VAL A 30 5.06 -0.51 -4.83
C VAL A 30 3.77 -1.03 -5.46
N GLU A 31 3.47 -0.66 -6.70
CA GLU A 31 2.29 -1.11 -7.45
C GLU A 31 2.27 -2.64 -7.61
N ARG A 32 3.35 -3.23 -8.12
CA ARG A 32 3.46 -4.68 -8.34
C ARG A 32 3.38 -5.48 -7.05
N VAL A 33 4.11 -5.07 -6.01
CA VAL A 33 4.11 -5.75 -4.70
C VAL A 33 2.72 -5.67 -4.06
N SER A 34 2.09 -4.50 -4.06
CA SER A 34 0.75 -4.32 -3.52
C SER A 34 -0.27 -5.20 -4.23
N ARG A 35 -0.16 -5.31 -5.56
CA ARG A 35 -1.02 -6.17 -6.40
C ARG A 35 -0.85 -7.65 -6.06
N GLU A 36 0.37 -8.14 -5.88
CA GLU A 36 0.61 -9.55 -5.52
C GLU A 36 0.14 -9.88 -4.10
N LEU A 37 0.35 -8.98 -3.13
CA LEU A 37 -0.20 -9.14 -1.77
C LEU A 37 -1.74 -9.13 -1.77
N TRP A 38 -2.35 -8.26 -2.58
CA TRP A 38 -3.81 -8.20 -2.73
C TRP A 38 -4.36 -9.48 -3.33
N LYS A 39 -3.78 -9.96 -4.44
CA LYS A 39 -4.14 -11.24 -5.06
C LYS A 39 -3.98 -12.38 -4.05
N ARG A 40 -2.87 -12.43 -3.32
CA ARG A 40 -2.60 -13.47 -2.34
C ARG A 40 -3.68 -13.54 -1.26
N LYS A 41 -4.04 -12.39 -0.65
CA LYS A 41 -5.05 -12.37 0.41
C LYS A 41 -6.48 -12.54 -0.09
N TRP A 42 -6.85 -11.83 -1.16
CA TRP A 42 -8.25 -11.68 -1.55
C TRP A 42 -8.68 -12.55 -2.73
N ARG A 43 -7.75 -13.01 -3.57
CA ARG A 43 -8.04 -13.92 -4.69
C ARG A 43 -7.75 -15.37 -4.34
N THR A 44 -6.63 -15.64 -3.65
CA THR A 44 -6.21 -17.02 -3.34
C THR A 44 -6.36 -17.40 -1.87
N HIS A 45 -6.81 -16.47 -1.01
CA HIS A 45 -7.03 -16.70 0.42
C HIS A 45 -5.79 -17.23 1.18
N GLN A 46 -4.60 -16.80 0.76
CA GLN A 46 -3.32 -17.18 1.34
C GLN A 46 -2.83 -16.13 2.35
N ASP A 47 -1.92 -16.54 3.22
CA ASP A 47 -1.32 -15.70 4.26
C ASP A 47 -0.51 -14.53 3.68
N ILE A 48 -0.50 -13.37 4.36
CA ILE A 48 0.37 -12.22 4.05
C ILE A 48 1.10 -11.70 5.30
N THR A 49 1.24 -12.53 6.34
CA THR A 49 1.83 -12.12 7.62
C THR A 49 3.24 -12.66 7.84
N GLN A 50 3.52 -13.85 7.31
CA GLN A 50 4.78 -14.54 7.49
C GLN A 50 5.86 -14.05 6.51
N PRO A 51 7.15 -14.01 6.89
CA PRO A 51 8.23 -13.64 6.00
C PRO A 51 8.21 -14.42 4.68
N ALA A 52 8.02 -15.74 4.73
CA ALA A 52 7.94 -16.58 3.51
C ALA A 52 6.80 -16.18 2.56
N SER A 53 5.65 -15.76 3.10
CA SER A 53 4.53 -15.27 2.29
C SER A 53 4.85 -13.93 1.61
N LEU A 54 5.55 -13.05 2.32
CA LEU A 54 6.00 -11.75 1.78
C LEU A 54 7.10 -11.95 0.73
N THR A 55 8.02 -12.91 0.96
CA THR A 55 9.03 -13.31 -0.02
C THR A 55 8.38 -13.76 -1.32
N GLU A 56 7.43 -14.69 -1.25
CA GLU A 56 6.75 -15.20 -2.44
C GLU A 56 6.04 -14.08 -3.23
N ALA A 57 5.39 -13.14 -2.52
CA ALA A 57 4.75 -11.99 -3.14
C ALA A 57 5.78 -11.02 -3.79
N GLY A 58 6.90 -10.77 -3.11
CA GLY A 58 7.98 -9.93 -3.63
C GLY A 58 8.63 -10.50 -4.89
N LEU A 59 8.93 -11.80 -4.89
CA LEU A 59 9.49 -12.50 -6.06
C LEU A 59 8.51 -12.49 -7.24
N LYS A 60 7.21 -12.76 -7.00
CA LYS A 60 6.17 -12.67 -8.03
C LYS A 60 5.99 -11.25 -8.58
N ALA A 61 6.29 -10.23 -7.79
CA ALA A 61 6.30 -8.84 -8.21
C ALA A 61 7.55 -8.45 -9.03
N GLY A 62 8.51 -9.36 -9.19
CA GLY A 62 9.73 -9.16 -9.97
C GLY A 62 10.92 -8.61 -9.20
N LEU A 63 10.87 -8.63 -7.86
CA LEU A 63 12.05 -8.34 -7.03
C LEU A 63 13.01 -9.55 -7.08
N SER A 64 14.32 -9.29 -7.02
CA SER A 64 15.32 -10.37 -6.85
C SER A 64 15.37 -10.83 -5.39
N ASP A 65 15.86 -12.06 -5.15
CA ASP A 65 15.97 -12.64 -3.81
C ASP A 65 16.72 -11.72 -2.82
N ASN A 66 17.88 -11.19 -3.23
CA ASN A 66 18.68 -10.27 -2.41
C ASN A 66 17.86 -9.02 -2.03
N VAL A 67 17.13 -8.44 -2.99
CA VAL A 67 16.31 -7.24 -2.72
C VAL A 67 15.17 -7.55 -1.76
N VAL A 68 14.53 -8.72 -1.91
CA VAL A 68 13.46 -9.16 -1.01
C VAL A 68 13.98 -9.36 0.42
N GLU A 69 15.14 -9.99 0.60
CA GLU A 69 15.76 -10.19 1.91
C GLU A 69 16.10 -8.85 2.60
N GLU A 70 16.66 -7.92 1.84
CA GLU A 70 16.94 -6.57 2.34
C GLU A 70 15.65 -5.83 2.73
N ILE A 71 14.57 -5.93 1.93
CA ILE A 71 13.27 -5.31 2.23
C ILE A 71 12.64 -5.95 3.48
N LEU A 72 12.72 -7.28 3.64
CA LEU A 72 12.23 -7.97 4.84
C LEU A 72 12.94 -7.46 6.09
N THR A 73 14.26 -7.35 6.04
CA THR A 73 15.09 -6.82 7.13
C THR A 73 14.72 -5.36 7.42
N LEU A 74 14.57 -4.54 6.38
CA LEU A 74 14.21 -3.13 6.53
C LEU A 74 12.78 -2.97 7.10
N SER A 75 11.85 -3.85 6.75
CA SER A 75 10.43 -3.76 7.15
C SER A 75 10.20 -3.84 8.67
N ILE A 76 11.12 -4.49 9.40
CA ILE A 76 11.01 -4.60 10.86
C ILE A 76 11.72 -3.47 11.61
N SER A 77 12.48 -2.63 10.90
CA SER A 77 13.26 -1.52 11.47
C SER A 77 12.37 -0.39 12.01
N GLN A 78 12.91 0.38 12.96
CA GLN A 78 12.21 1.53 13.55
C GLN A 78 11.86 2.61 12.52
N PRO A 79 12.76 3.01 11.59
CA PRO A 79 12.43 4.00 10.56
C PRO A 79 11.20 3.64 9.70
N ILE A 80 11.06 2.37 9.31
CA ILE A 80 9.87 1.95 8.53
C ILE A 80 8.59 1.96 9.36
N ARG A 81 8.67 1.61 10.66
CA ARG A 81 7.52 1.71 11.56
C ARG A 81 7.05 3.15 11.70
N ASP A 82 7.99 4.06 11.88
CA ASP A 82 7.70 5.49 12.02
C ASP A 82 7.19 6.08 10.70
N LYS A 83 7.74 5.66 9.56
CA LYS A 83 7.25 6.04 8.24
C LYS A 83 5.81 5.59 8.01
N LEU A 84 5.49 4.31 8.26
CA LEU A 84 4.12 3.78 8.13
C LEU A 84 3.14 4.56 9.02
N LYS A 85 3.55 4.87 10.26
CA LYS A 85 2.76 5.71 11.17
C LYS A 85 2.56 7.11 10.59
N SER A 86 3.62 7.75 10.11
CA SER A 86 3.60 9.11 9.55
C SER A 86 2.68 9.23 8.34
N VAL A 87 2.77 8.33 7.37
CA VAL A 87 1.87 8.34 6.19
C VAL A 87 0.41 8.09 6.56
N THR A 88 0.17 7.25 7.58
CA THR A 88 -1.18 7.03 8.11
C THR A 88 -1.71 8.29 8.81
N GLN A 89 -0.87 9.00 9.57
CA GLN A 89 -1.23 10.28 10.20
C GLN A 89 -1.52 11.36 9.15
N GLU A 90 -0.83 11.36 8.02
CA GLU A 90 -1.13 12.28 6.91
C GLU A 90 -2.55 12.06 6.36
N ALA A 91 -2.96 10.81 6.17
CA ALA A 91 -4.35 10.50 5.79
C ALA A 91 -5.36 11.04 6.83
N LEU A 92 -5.05 10.94 8.13
CA LEU A 92 -5.92 11.47 9.20
C LEU A 92 -6.03 13.01 9.18
N LYS A 93 -4.97 13.74 8.77
CA LYS A 93 -5.06 15.20 8.58
C LYS A 93 -6.09 15.57 7.53
N HIS A 94 -6.26 14.74 6.50
CA HIS A 94 -7.31 14.86 5.50
C HIS A 94 -8.70 14.38 5.97
N LYS A 95 -8.87 14.06 7.27
CA LYS A 95 -10.11 13.51 7.84
C LYS A 95 -10.47 12.13 7.27
N CYS A 96 -9.46 11.34 6.89
CA CYS A 96 -9.66 9.94 6.53
C CYS A 96 -10.30 9.17 7.70
N PHE A 97 -11.36 8.43 7.39
CA PHE A 97 -12.07 7.58 8.35
C PHE A 97 -11.98 6.09 7.98
N ASP A 98 -11.77 5.76 6.70
CA ASP A 98 -11.60 4.39 6.19
C ASP A 98 -10.98 4.42 4.77
N PHE A 99 -10.71 3.26 4.17
CA PHE A 99 -10.05 3.09 2.86
C PHE A 99 -10.92 2.33 1.83
N PRO A 100 -10.70 2.55 0.51
CA PRO A 100 -9.73 3.47 -0.09
C PRO A 100 -10.10 4.93 0.10
N PHE A 101 -9.08 5.76 0.34
CA PHE A 101 -9.18 7.19 0.55
C PHE A 101 -8.18 7.89 -0.36
N ILE A 102 -8.68 8.69 -1.28
CA ILE A 102 -7.91 9.29 -2.35
C ILE A 102 -7.92 10.81 -2.17
N VAL A 103 -6.73 11.40 -2.11
CA VAL A 103 -6.55 12.85 -2.11
C VAL A 103 -6.05 13.27 -3.49
N CYS A 104 -6.84 14.07 -4.20
CA CYS A 104 -6.50 14.63 -5.49
C CYS A 104 -6.23 16.12 -5.34
N HIS A 105 -5.04 16.59 -5.72
CA HIS A 105 -4.69 18.00 -5.71
C HIS A 105 -5.04 18.62 -7.08
N VAL A 106 -6.09 19.43 -7.12
CA VAL A 106 -6.58 20.12 -8.33
C VAL A 106 -6.51 21.62 -8.10
N ASN A 107 -5.79 22.35 -8.95
CA ASN A 107 -5.60 23.81 -8.86
C ASN A 107 -5.12 24.27 -7.48
N GLY A 108 -4.14 23.56 -6.91
CA GLY A 108 -3.58 23.84 -5.58
C GLY A 108 -4.51 23.49 -4.41
N LYS A 109 -5.71 22.96 -4.66
CA LYS A 109 -6.67 22.56 -3.61
C LYS A 109 -6.75 21.05 -3.50
N ALA A 110 -6.69 20.53 -2.28
CA ALA A 110 -6.92 19.11 -2.00
C ALA A 110 -8.43 18.80 -2.06
N LYS A 111 -8.79 17.79 -2.86
CA LYS A 111 -10.11 17.19 -2.92
C LYS A 111 -10.02 15.74 -2.45
N VAL A 112 -10.97 15.33 -1.63
CA VAL A 112 -11.00 14.02 -0.99
C VAL A 112 -12.11 13.16 -1.60
N PHE A 113 -11.79 11.92 -1.91
CA PHE A 113 -12.72 10.91 -2.41
C PHE A 113 -12.56 9.63 -1.60
N PHE A 114 -13.65 9.20 -0.95
CA PHE A 114 -13.70 7.93 -0.23
C PHE A 114 -14.46 6.89 -1.03
N GLY A 115 -13.92 5.67 -1.09
CA GLY A 115 -14.52 4.55 -1.81
C GLY A 115 -14.01 4.41 -3.24
N SER A 116 -14.17 3.20 -3.79
CA SER A 116 -13.76 2.85 -5.15
C SER A 116 -14.77 3.25 -6.23
N ASP A 117 -15.91 3.82 -5.84
CA ASP A 117 -17.01 4.23 -6.72
C ASP A 117 -16.96 5.73 -7.08
N ARG A 118 -15.92 6.45 -6.66
CA ARG A 118 -15.79 7.91 -6.85
C ARG A 118 -14.93 8.34 -8.02
N PHE A 119 -14.47 7.41 -8.85
CA PHE A 119 -13.59 7.73 -9.97
C PHE A 119 -14.25 8.64 -11.02
N GLU A 120 -15.55 8.50 -11.28
CA GLU A 120 -16.28 9.38 -12.21
C GLU A 120 -16.33 10.83 -11.69
N LEU A 121 -16.66 11.01 -10.40
CA LEU A 121 -16.66 12.32 -9.76
C LEU A 121 -15.25 12.92 -9.71
N MET A 122 -14.24 12.08 -9.46
CA MET A 122 -12.84 12.51 -9.51
C MET A 122 -12.45 12.98 -10.91
N ALA A 123 -12.83 12.25 -11.96
CA ALA A 123 -12.60 12.61 -13.35
C ALA A 123 -13.28 13.94 -13.72
N TYR A 124 -14.50 14.20 -13.24
CA TYR A 124 -15.16 15.51 -13.40
C TYR A 124 -14.30 16.65 -12.85
N PHE A 125 -13.75 16.52 -11.65
CA PHE A 125 -12.90 17.59 -11.08
C PHE A 125 -11.54 17.73 -11.78
N ILE A 126 -10.96 16.65 -12.28
CA ILE A 126 -9.70 16.67 -13.02
C ILE A 126 -9.91 17.18 -14.45
N GLY A 127 -11.07 16.90 -15.07
CA GLY A 127 -11.36 17.17 -16.47
C GLY A 127 -12.07 18.50 -16.74
N ASN A 128 -12.66 19.16 -15.74
CA ASN A 128 -13.25 20.51 -15.88
C ASN A 128 -12.17 21.61 -15.98
N TYR A 129 -11.28 21.46 -16.94
CA TYR A 129 -10.48 22.52 -17.53
C TYR A 129 -11.17 22.93 -18.85
N ASN A 130 -12.12 23.85 -18.73
CA ASN A 130 -12.46 24.84 -19.75
C ASN A 130 -12.20 26.22 -19.15
#